data_AF-A0A168BGD8-F1
#
_entry.id   AF-A0A168BGD8-F1
#
_cell.length_a   1.000
_cell.length_b   1.000
_cell.length_c   1.000
_cell.angle_alpha   90.00
_cell.angle_beta   90.00
_cell.angle_gamma   90.00
#
_symmetry.space_group_name_H-M   'P 1'
#
loop_
_entity.id
_entity.type
_entity.pdbx_description
1 polymer ?
#
loop_
_entity_poly.entity_id
_entity_poly.type
_entity_poly.pdbx_seq_one_letter_code
_entity_poly.pdbx_strand_id
1 'polypeptide(L)'
;MALNFFVKATPPVDDISSKVHKYTVDWTPDRIEWSVDGTVQRILTASQVGARFPSSPTHVKLGAWIAGHDDNDPDTITLRWCA
;
A
#
# COMPACT_ATOMS: atom_id res chain seq x y z
N MET A 1 9.86 -6.22 -11.14
CA MET A 1 9.74 -6.82 -9.80
C MET A 1 8.64 -6.08 -9.08
N ALA A 2 7.45 -6.67 -8.99
CA ALA A 2 6.33 -6.07 -8.26
C ALA A 2 6.52 -6.36 -6.77
N LEU A 3 6.51 -5.32 -5.94
CA LEU A 3 6.26 -5.50 -4.52
C LEU A 3 4.77 -5.91 -4.41
N ASN A 4 4.49 -7.13 -3.96
CA ASN A 4 3.11 -7.54 -3.69
C ASN A 4 2.60 -6.72 -2.50
N PHE A 5 1.69 -5.79 -2.78
CA PHE A 5 1.00 -4.96 -1.77
C PHE A 5 -0.29 -5.59 -1.25
N PHE A 6 -0.67 -6.78 -1.74
CA PHE A 6 -1.89 -7.45 -1.31
C PHE A 6 -1.69 -8.16 0.02
N VAL A 7 -1.71 -7.38 1.10
CA VAL A 7 -2.16 -7.89 2.40
C VAL A 7 -3.61 -7.45 2.54
N LYS A 8 -4.53 -8.42 2.59
CA LYS A 8 -5.92 -8.17 2.97
C LYS A 8 -5.97 -7.89 4.47
N ALA A 9 -5.45 -6.72 4.88
CA ALA A 9 -5.57 -6.21 6.23
C ALA A 9 -6.61 -5.09 6.20
N THR A 10 -7.70 -5.28 6.93
CA THR A 10 -8.58 -4.16 7.27
C THR A 10 -7.74 -3.17 8.07
N PRO A 11 -7.56 -1.92 7.62
CA PRO A 11 -6.84 -0.94 8.40
C PRO A 11 -7.59 -0.76 9.74
N PRO A 12 -6.90 -0.62 10.88
CA PRO A 12 -7.51 -0.55 12.21
C PRO A 12 -8.10 0.83 12.48
N VAL A 13 -8.94 1.29 11.55
CA VAL A 13 -9.64 2.57 11.58
C VAL A 13 -11.10 2.33 11.27
N ASP A 14 -11.95 3.22 11.79
CA ASP A 14 -13.39 3.14 11.65
C ASP A 14 -13.87 3.79 10.35
N ASP A 15 -14.75 3.11 9.61
CA ASP A 15 -15.36 3.59 8.37
C ASP A 15 -14.40 4.29 7.37
N ILE A 16 -13.72 3.47 6.58
CA ILE A 16 -12.79 3.91 5.53
C ILE A 16 -13.44 4.67 4.36
N SER A 17 -14.78 4.71 4.29
CA SER A 17 -15.52 5.25 3.14
C SER A 17 -16.13 6.62 3.42
N SER A 18 -16.56 6.87 4.65
CA SER A 18 -17.24 8.11 5.03
C SER A 18 -16.41 9.02 5.93
N LYS A 19 -15.26 8.54 6.43
CA LYS A 19 -14.37 9.32 7.30
C LYS A 19 -13.02 9.60 6.65
N VAL A 20 -12.45 10.74 7.04
CA VAL A 20 -11.10 11.14 6.63
C VAL A 20 -10.10 10.62 7.66
N HIS A 21 -9.10 9.90 7.17
CA HIS A 21 -8.00 9.37 7.99
C HIS A 21 -6.66 9.92 7.50
N LYS A 22 -5.70 10.05 8.42
CA LYS A 22 -4.34 10.49 8.11
C LYS A 22 -3.45 9.29 7.81
N TYR A 23 -3.00 9.18 6.57
CA TYR A 23 -1.99 8.20 6.15
C TYR A 23 -0.62 8.86 6.10
N THR A 24 0.37 8.28 6.77
CA THR A 24 1.74 8.80 6.80
C THR A 24 2.73 7.74 6.32
N VAL A 25 3.68 8.17 5.48
CA VAL A 25 4.86 7.40 5.11
C VAL A 25 6.07 8.17 5.59
N ASP A 26 6.73 7.67 6.65
CA ASP A 26 8.04 8.17 7.09
C ASP A 26 9.11 7.31 6.44
N TRP A 27 9.91 7.93 5.58
CA TRP A 27 10.92 7.23 4.80
C TRP A 27 12.29 7.87 4.99
N THR A 28 13.21 7.06 5.50
CA THR A 28 14.63 7.36 5.71
C THR A 28 15.50 6.34 4.97
N PRO A 29 16.81 6.57 4.85
CA PRO A 29 17.72 5.59 4.25
C PRO A 29 17.70 4.21 4.93
N ASP A 30 17.31 4.13 6.21
CA ASP A 30 17.36 2.90 7.01
C ASP A 30 16.02 2.18 7.12
N ARG A 31 14.89 2.91 6.99
CA ARG A 31 13.54 2.35 7.14
C ARG A 31 12.47 3.11 6.38
N ILE A 32 11.37 2.39 6.10
CA ILE A 32 10.08 2.95 5.74
C ILE A 32 9.07 2.52 6.80
N GLU A 33 8.36 3.49 7.37
CA GLU A 33 7.27 3.28 8.32
C GLU A 33 5.96 3.78 7.71
N TRP A 34 4.93 2.94 7.77
CA TRP A 34 3.58 3.29 7.38
C TRP A 34 2.69 3.35 8.61
N SER A 35 1.96 4.46 8.76
CA SER A 35 1.01 4.64 9.85
C SER A 35 -0.32 5.21 9.36
N VAL A 36 -1.37 4.88 10.10
CA VAL A 36 -2.73 5.40 9.91
C VAL A 36 -3.18 5.99 11.24
N ASP A 37 -3.64 7.25 11.22
CA ASP A 37 -4.04 8.01 12.40
C ASP A 37 -2.99 8.00 13.54
N GLY A 38 -1.71 8.02 13.15
CA GLY A 38 -0.57 7.98 14.07
C GLY A 38 -0.22 6.60 14.61
N THR A 39 -1.00 5.55 14.29
CA THR A 39 -0.71 4.17 14.68
C THR A 39 0.09 3.46 13.59
N VAL A 40 1.28 2.98 13.94
CA VAL A 40 2.18 2.25 13.03
C VAL A 40 1.58 0.90 12.63
N GLN A 41 1.47 0.67 11.32
CA GLN A 41 0.96 -0.58 10.74
C GLN A 41 2.07 -1.47 10.21
N ARG A 42 3.15 -0.88 9.71
CA ARG A 42 4.26 -1.61 9.11
C ARG A 42 5.55 -0.83 9.24
N ILE A 43 6.63 -1.56 9.47
CA ILE A 43 8.00 -1.07 9.35
C ILE A 43 8.74 -2.01 8.38
N LEU A 44 9.42 -1.45 7.39
CA LEU A 44 10.34 -2.15 6.50
C LEU A 44 11.74 -1.55 6.70
N THR A 45 12.70 -2.34 7.16
CA THR A 45 14.09 -1.89 7.30
C THR A 45 14.89 -2.22 6.06
N ALA A 46 15.89 -1.40 5.74
CA ALA A 46 16.81 -1.66 4.64
C ALA A 46 17.51 -3.03 4.77
N SER A 47 17.83 -3.44 5.99
CA SER A 47 18.44 -4.74 6.29
C SER A 47 17.57 -5.96 5.90
N GLN A 48 16.24 -5.82 5.89
CA GLN A 48 15.33 -6.92 5.55
C GLN A 48 15.32 -7.24 4.04
N VAL A 49 15.64 -6.26 3.18
CA VAL A 49 15.51 -6.40 1.73
C VAL A 49 16.80 -6.05 0.95
N GLY A 50 17.82 -5.52 1.62
CA GLY A 50 19.13 -5.24 1.07
C GLY A 50 19.07 -4.31 -0.13
N ALA A 51 19.69 -4.70 -1.24
CA ALA A 51 19.73 -3.92 -2.49
C ALA A 51 18.34 -3.62 -3.10
N ARG A 52 17.27 -4.26 -2.62
CA ARG A 52 15.89 -3.97 -3.04
C ARG A 52 15.26 -2.81 -2.27
N PHE A 53 15.94 -2.29 -1.24
CA PHE A 53 15.47 -1.10 -0.55
C PHE A 53 15.59 0.12 -1.48
N PRO A 54 14.53 0.92 -1.63
CA PRO A 54 14.60 2.11 -2.47
C PRO A 54 15.52 3.15 -1.82
N SER A 55 16.60 3.51 -2.52
CA SER A 55 17.68 4.36 -1.99
C SER A 55 18.02 5.56 -2.89
N SER A 56 17.42 5.65 -4.09
CA SER A 56 17.54 6.81 -4.97
C SER A 56 16.45 7.84 -4.68
N PRO A 57 16.60 9.10 -5.12
CA PRO A 57 15.49 10.06 -5.14
C PRO A 57 14.26 9.49 -5.87
N THR A 58 13.07 9.74 -5.34
CA THR A 58 11.81 9.24 -5.89
C THR A 58 10.71 10.31 -5.86
N HIS A 59 9.63 10.04 -6.59
CA HIS A 59 8.42 10.87 -6.59
C HIS A 59 7.26 10.10 -5.96
N VAL A 60 6.50 10.78 -5.10
CA VAL A 60 5.22 10.27 -4.60
C VAL A 60 4.15 10.50 -5.66
N LYS A 61 3.43 9.44 -6.02
CA LYS A 61 2.30 9.47 -6.95
C LYS A 61 1.10 8.80 -6.31
N LEU A 62 -0.07 9.40 -6.50
CA LEU A 62 -1.35 8.91 -6.00
C LEU A 62 -2.37 8.98 -7.13
N GLY A 63 -3.16 7.93 -7.31
CA GLY A 63 -4.19 7.87 -8.33
C GLY A 63 -5.17 6.73 -8.08
N ALA A 64 -6.42 6.96 -8.45
CA ALA A 64 -7.42 5.90 -8.54
C ALA A 64 -7.32 5.23 -9.91
N TRP A 65 -7.40 3.91 -9.95
CA TRP A 65 -7.35 3.15 -11.19
C TRP A 65 -8.24 1.90 -11.08
N ILE A 66 -8.61 1.38 -12.24
CA ILE A 66 -9.40 0.16 -12.39
C ILE A 66 -8.42 -1.02 -12.27
N ALA A 67 -8.34 -1.63 -11.09
CA ALA A 67 -7.37 -2.69 -10.79
C ALA A 67 -7.80 -4.09 -11.29
N GLY A 68 -9.05 -4.26 -11.70
CA GLY A 68 -9.60 -5.54 -12.14
C GLY A 68 -10.07 -5.53 -13.60
N HIS A 69 -9.85 -6.63 -14.29
CA HIS A 69 -10.41 -6.93 -15.60
C HIS A 69 -10.87 -8.40 -15.60
N ASP A 70 -11.82 -8.74 -16.46
CA ASP A 70 -12.47 -10.07 -16.44
C ASP A 70 -11.53 -11.21 -16.85
N ASP A 71 -10.39 -10.90 -17.48
CA ASP A 71 -9.34 -11.85 -17.88
C ASP A 71 -8.15 -11.92 -16.91
N ASN A 72 -8.24 -11.26 -15.76
CA ASN A 72 -7.18 -11.30 -14.75
C ASN A 72 -7.02 -12.72 -14.15
N ASP A 73 -5.81 -13.00 -13.65
CA ASP A 73 -5.53 -14.20 -12.85
C ASP A 73 -6.53 -14.28 -11.67
N PRO A 74 -7.08 -15.47 -11.34
CA PRO A 74 -8.08 -15.65 -10.28
C PRO A 74 -7.67 -15.12 -8.89
N ASP A 75 -6.37 -14.96 -8.61
CA ASP A 75 -5.88 -14.35 -7.37
C ASP A 75 -5.85 -12.81 -7.39
N THR A 76 -6.21 -12.19 -8.52
CA THR A 76 -6.31 -10.75 -8.72
C THR A 76 -7.74 -10.27 -8.45
N ILE A 77 -7.89 -9.01 -8.04
CA ILE A 77 -9.20 -8.36 -7.95
C ILE A 77 -9.94 -8.50 -9.30
N THR A 78 -11.11 -9.15 -9.28
CA THR A 78 -12.04 -9.18 -10.42
C THR A 78 -13.09 -8.09 -10.20
N LEU A 79 -13.34 -7.26 -11.20
CA LEU A 79 -14.47 -6.35 -11.15
C LEU A 79 -15.74 -7.12 -11.50
N ARG A 80 -16.81 -6.84 -10.75
CA ARG A 80 -18.16 -7.28 -11.08
C ARG A 80 -18.95 -6.03 -11.39
N TRP A 81 -19.28 -5.81 -12.65
CA TRP A 81 -20.24 -4.78 -13.02
C TRP A 81 -21.62 -5.18 -12.49
N CYS A 82 -22.29 -4.27 -11.78
CA CYS A 82 -23.70 -4.44 -11.44
C CYS A 82 -24.52 -4.14 -12.70
N ALA A 83 -25.39 -5.06 -13.12
CA ALA A 83 -26.41 -4.82 -14.13
C ALA A 83 -27.61 -4.07 -13.54
#